data_AF-A0A967EJF2-F1
#
_entry.id   AF-A0A967EJF2-F1
#
_cell.length_a   1.000
_cell.length_b   1.000
_cell.length_c   1.000
_cell.angle_alpha   90.00
_cell.angle_beta   90.00
_cell.angle_gamma   90.00
#
_symmetry.space_group_name_H-M   'P 1'
#
loop_
_entity.id
_entity.type
_entity.pdbx_description
1 polymer ?
#
loop_
_entity_poly.entity_id
_entity_poly.type
_entity_poly.pdbx_seq_one_letter_code
_entity_poly.pdbx_strand_id
1 'polypeptide(L)'
;MYYSSGNYEAFARPRKPEGVDNKTAWIVGGGLAGLSAAVFLIRDGHMKGSRITLLERSSVSGGAMDGADVPEKGWVIRGNREMDDHFECLWDMFRSIPSLEIPDASVLDEMFWVNKDDPNFFLQRATINCGQDAHTDGKFGLCDKAQKELMTMFLATRKEMENKRINEVFTQEFFKTNFWMYWRTMFAFEEWHSALEMKLYLHRFVHHIDGFPDMSALKFTRYNQYESMILPMVSWLKDHGVVFRYGVEVTDVDFDIQPTRKQATRINWKEHGTAGGVDLGPDDLVFMTIGSLVDNSDEGDHHTAAKLNEGPAPAWDLWRRIAAKDPSFGHPDVFGSNIAQTKWESATVTTLDKRIPEYIQKITKRDPFSGKVVSGGIVTVKDSSWLMSWLVERQPHFKKQPKDQVVAWIYSLFVDRPGDFIKKPMQDCTGEEITQEWLYHMGVPVDAEISQKGCTSG
;
A
#
# COMPACT_ATOMS: atom_id res chain seq x y z
N MET A 1 26.19 -4.75 9.16
CA MET A 1 25.61 -5.53 8.04
C MET A 1 26.45 -5.31 6.78
N TYR A 2 26.38 -6.22 5.81
CA TYR A 2 26.94 -6.06 4.46
C TYR A 2 25.86 -6.43 3.44
N TYR A 3 25.94 -5.89 2.22
CA TYR A 3 25.04 -6.25 1.13
C TYR A 3 25.62 -7.41 0.31
N SER A 4 24.75 -8.27 -0.17
CA SER A 4 25.09 -9.38 -1.05
C SER A 4 23.96 -9.65 -2.04
N SER A 5 24.25 -10.48 -3.04
CA SER A 5 23.27 -11.02 -3.98
C SER A 5 23.70 -12.41 -4.45
N GLY A 6 22.77 -13.13 -5.06
CA GLY A 6 23.01 -14.48 -5.58
C GLY A 6 22.79 -15.59 -4.56
N ASN A 7 22.78 -16.82 -5.08
CA ASN A 7 22.29 -18.01 -4.36
C ASN A 7 23.11 -18.38 -3.11
N TYR A 8 24.40 -18.06 -3.08
CA TYR A 8 25.26 -18.45 -1.96
C TYR A 8 24.77 -17.84 -0.64
N GLU A 9 24.55 -16.52 -0.63
CA GLU A 9 24.04 -15.82 0.55
C GLU A 9 22.54 -16.03 0.74
N ALA A 10 21.78 -16.14 -0.36
CA ALA A 10 20.34 -16.38 -0.29
C ALA A 10 19.97 -17.73 0.35
N PHE A 11 20.77 -18.79 0.17
CA PHE A 11 20.50 -20.11 0.76
C PHE A 11 21.28 -20.41 2.03
N ALA A 12 22.28 -19.57 2.37
CA ALA A 12 23.00 -19.71 3.62
C ALA A 12 22.06 -19.45 4.81
N ARG A 13 22.30 -20.16 5.92
CA ARG A 13 21.60 -19.93 7.19
C ARG A 13 22.55 -19.29 8.19
N PRO A 14 22.16 -18.18 8.83
CA PRO A 14 23.01 -17.53 9.81
C PRO A 14 23.19 -18.43 11.04
N ARG A 15 24.39 -18.38 11.63
CA ARG A 15 24.64 -18.95 12.95
C ARG A 15 23.83 -18.16 13.99
N LYS A 16 23.45 -18.82 15.07
CA LYS A 16 22.82 -18.17 16.23
C LYS A 16 23.67 -16.97 16.68
N PRO A 17 23.12 -15.74 16.69
CA PRO A 17 23.84 -14.57 17.15
C PRO A 17 24.25 -14.68 18.62
N GLU A 18 25.42 -14.15 18.94
CA GLU A 18 25.95 -14.16 20.31
C GLU A 18 25.04 -13.38 21.26
N GLY A 19 24.79 -13.95 22.45
CA GLY A 19 24.01 -13.30 23.51
C GLY A 19 22.51 -13.17 23.25
N VAL A 20 21.96 -13.67 22.13
CA VAL A 20 20.54 -13.49 21.82
C VAL A 20 19.59 -14.12 22.85
N ASP A 21 20.03 -15.19 23.53
CA ASP A 21 19.27 -15.83 24.61
C ASP A 21 19.04 -14.91 25.82
N ASN A 22 19.79 -13.82 25.94
CA ASN A 22 19.66 -12.83 27.01
C ASN A 22 18.90 -11.58 26.58
N LYS A 23 18.59 -11.43 25.28
CA LYS A 23 17.93 -10.24 24.72
C LYS A 23 16.41 -10.37 24.72
N THR A 24 15.72 -9.23 24.69
CA THR A 24 14.29 -9.14 24.35
C THR A 24 14.09 -8.15 23.21
N ALA A 25 12.92 -8.16 22.58
CA ALA A 25 12.57 -7.21 21.54
C ALA A 25 11.16 -6.64 21.75
N TRP A 26 11.05 -5.32 21.64
CA TRP A 26 9.82 -4.56 21.66
C TRP A 26 9.60 -3.94 20.29
N ILE A 27 8.46 -4.23 19.69
CA ILE A 27 8.10 -3.79 18.34
C ILE A 27 6.89 -2.87 18.45
N VAL A 28 7.04 -1.62 18.02
CA VAL A 28 5.98 -0.61 18.01
C VAL A 28 5.36 -0.54 16.62
N GLY A 29 4.09 -0.93 16.54
CA GLY A 29 3.32 -1.05 15.31
C GLY A 29 3.25 -2.49 14.78
N GLY A 30 2.03 -2.94 14.50
CA GLY A 30 1.69 -4.27 13.98
C GLY A 30 1.50 -4.32 12.47
N GLY A 31 2.02 -3.35 11.72
CA GLY A 31 2.06 -3.39 10.25
C GLY A 31 3.14 -4.36 9.71
N LEU A 32 3.26 -4.42 8.38
CA LEU A 32 4.21 -5.31 7.69
C LEU A 32 5.64 -5.21 8.27
N ALA A 33 6.17 -4.00 8.47
CA ALA A 33 7.53 -3.81 8.98
C ALA A 33 7.74 -4.43 10.38
N GLY A 34 6.80 -4.23 11.30
CA GLY A 34 6.87 -4.78 12.65
C GLY A 34 6.75 -6.31 12.66
N LEU A 35 5.82 -6.85 11.87
CA LEU A 35 5.68 -8.30 11.71
C LEU A 35 6.92 -8.93 11.05
N SER A 36 7.48 -8.30 10.01
CA SER A 36 8.72 -8.75 9.35
C SER A 36 9.90 -8.76 10.31
N ALA A 37 10.05 -7.72 11.15
CA ALA A 37 11.09 -7.68 12.17
C ALA A 37 10.97 -8.87 13.13
N ALA A 38 9.75 -9.19 13.59
CA ALA A 38 9.52 -10.35 14.44
C ALA A 38 9.86 -11.67 13.74
N VAL A 39 9.54 -11.81 12.44
CA VAL A 39 9.89 -12.99 11.64
C VAL A 39 11.40 -13.17 11.59
N PHE A 40 12.15 -12.14 11.24
CA PHE A 40 13.62 -12.23 11.17
C PHE A 40 14.26 -12.43 12.54
N LEU A 41 13.72 -11.84 13.61
CA LEU A 41 14.20 -12.08 14.99
C LEU A 41 14.09 -13.55 15.39
N ILE A 42 13.01 -14.23 14.99
CA ILE A 42 12.85 -15.67 15.24
C ILE A 42 13.75 -16.47 14.30
N ARG A 43 13.58 -16.30 12.98
CA ARG A 43 14.17 -17.17 11.96
C ARG A 43 15.69 -17.05 11.91
N ASP A 44 16.21 -15.82 11.93
CA ASP A 44 17.63 -15.53 11.72
C ASP A 44 18.31 -15.05 13.00
N GLY A 45 17.56 -14.37 13.86
CA GLY A 45 18.01 -13.99 15.19
C GLY A 45 18.02 -15.15 16.16
N HIS A 46 17.30 -16.25 15.89
CA HIS A 46 17.10 -17.37 16.84
C HIS A 46 16.58 -16.90 18.21
N MET A 47 15.90 -15.76 18.26
CA MET A 47 15.27 -15.23 19.47
C MET A 47 13.99 -16.02 19.75
N LYS A 48 13.79 -16.47 20.98
CA LYS A 48 12.55 -17.14 21.39
C LYS A 48 11.37 -16.16 21.24
N GLY A 49 10.28 -16.58 20.60
CA GLY A 49 9.12 -15.70 20.38
C GLY A 49 8.55 -15.12 21.68
N SER A 50 8.61 -15.84 22.80
CA SER A 50 8.16 -15.35 24.10
C SER A 50 8.96 -14.14 24.64
N ARG A 51 10.04 -13.75 23.97
CA ARG A 51 10.87 -12.56 24.26
C ARG A 51 10.65 -11.43 23.26
N ILE A 52 9.72 -11.59 22.32
CA ILE A 52 9.33 -10.60 21.33
C ILE A 52 7.93 -10.15 21.69
N THR A 53 7.78 -8.85 21.97
CA THR A 53 6.49 -8.22 22.26
C THR A 53 6.17 -7.18 21.20
N LEU A 54 5.02 -7.35 20.55
CA LEU A 54 4.48 -6.41 19.58
C LEU A 54 3.37 -5.57 20.22
N LEU A 55 3.50 -4.25 20.13
CA LEU A 55 2.55 -3.27 20.63
C LEU A 55 1.79 -2.66 19.44
N GLU A 56 0.48 -2.90 19.38
CA GLU A 56 -0.40 -2.40 18.33
C GLU A 56 -1.53 -1.57 18.94
N ARG A 57 -1.78 -0.40 18.38
CA ARG A 57 -2.84 0.51 18.85
C ARG A 57 -4.23 -0.01 18.47
N SER A 58 -4.34 -0.58 17.28
CA SER A 58 -5.56 -1.16 16.72
C SER A 58 -5.92 -2.47 17.41
N SER A 59 -7.12 -2.99 17.12
CA SER A 59 -7.57 -4.31 17.59
C SER A 59 -6.96 -5.47 16.80
N VAL A 60 -6.35 -5.20 15.65
CA VAL A 60 -5.76 -6.18 14.73
C VAL A 60 -4.43 -5.67 14.18
N SER A 61 -3.56 -6.60 13.78
CA SER A 61 -2.33 -6.30 13.04
C SER A 61 -2.64 -6.02 11.57
N GLY A 62 -1.67 -5.52 10.80
CA GLY A 62 -1.77 -5.32 9.35
C GLY A 62 -1.42 -3.90 8.92
N GLY A 63 -1.76 -2.89 9.73
CA GLY A 63 -1.52 -1.49 9.41
C GLY A 63 -2.17 -1.13 8.06
N ALA A 64 -1.37 -0.67 7.09
CA ALA A 64 -1.82 -0.31 5.74
C ALA A 64 -1.99 -1.50 4.77
N MET A 65 -1.95 -2.75 5.26
CA MET A 65 -2.27 -3.97 4.51
C MET A 65 -3.54 -4.61 5.07
N ASP A 66 -4.54 -3.78 5.31
CA ASP A 66 -5.85 -4.15 5.83
C ASP A 66 -6.80 -4.62 4.72
N GLY A 67 -7.86 -5.30 5.15
CA GLY A 67 -8.92 -5.83 4.31
C GLY A 67 -9.95 -6.49 5.22
N ALA A 68 -11.17 -5.96 5.26
CA ALA A 68 -12.20 -6.44 6.19
C ALA A 68 -13.61 -6.40 5.60
N ASP A 69 -14.47 -7.26 6.15
CA ASP A 69 -15.93 -7.11 6.10
C ASP A 69 -16.35 -6.21 7.27
N VAL A 70 -16.66 -4.95 6.99
CA VAL A 70 -17.07 -4.00 8.02
C VAL A 70 -18.59 -4.01 8.12
N PRO A 71 -19.17 -4.37 9.28
CA PRO A 71 -20.62 -4.39 9.45
C PRO A 71 -21.27 -3.08 8.99
N GLU A 72 -22.37 -3.19 8.26
CA GLU A 72 -23.16 -2.07 7.70
C GLU A 72 -22.47 -1.24 6.59
N LYS A 73 -21.15 -1.38 6.39
CA LYS A 73 -20.40 -0.72 5.31
C LYS A 73 -20.06 -1.65 4.14
N GLY A 74 -19.81 -2.93 4.43
CA GLY A 74 -19.43 -3.96 3.46
C GLY A 74 -17.91 -4.20 3.41
N TRP A 75 -17.42 -4.67 2.26
CA TRP A 75 -16.01 -4.95 2.05
C TRP A 75 -15.20 -3.65 1.96
N VAL A 76 -14.11 -3.54 2.71
CA VAL A 76 -13.23 -2.37 2.71
C VAL A 76 -11.79 -2.79 2.51
N ILE A 77 -11.10 -2.07 1.61
CA ILE A 77 -9.65 -2.15 1.37
C ILE A 77 -9.13 -0.72 1.23
N ARG A 78 -8.17 -0.32 2.06
CA ARG A 78 -7.56 1.02 1.92
C ARG A 78 -6.73 1.16 0.67
N GLY A 79 -6.03 0.11 0.26
CA GLY A 79 -5.26 0.14 -0.97
C GLY A 79 -4.82 -1.22 -1.43
N ASN A 80 -4.71 -1.35 -2.75
CA ASN A 80 -4.11 -2.51 -3.35
C ASN A 80 -2.57 -2.44 -3.26
N ARG A 81 -1.91 -3.60 -3.32
CA ARG A 81 -0.44 -3.69 -3.35
C ARG A 81 -0.01 -4.54 -4.52
N GLU A 82 0.86 -3.95 -5.31
CA GLU A 82 1.46 -4.51 -6.50
C GLU A 82 2.88 -4.97 -6.13
N MET A 83 3.23 -6.22 -6.45
CA MET A 83 4.56 -6.75 -6.17
C MET A 83 5.32 -7.07 -7.46
N ASP A 84 6.64 -7.11 -7.37
CA ASP A 84 7.53 -7.60 -8.45
C ASP A 84 8.42 -8.77 -8.00
N ASP A 85 9.11 -9.41 -8.94
CA ASP A 85 9.99 -10.56 -8.65
C ASP A 85 11.27 -10.18 -7.90
N HIS A 86 11.70 -8.92 -7.97
CA HIS A 86 12.85 -8.35 -7.29
C HIS A 86 12.49 -7.64 -5.97
N PHE A 87 11.37 -8.00 -5.34
CA PHE A 87 11.14 -7.73 -3.91
C PHE A 87 11.99 -8.67 -3.04
N GLU A 88 13.32 -8.60 -3.20
CA GLU A 88 14.33 -9.56 -2.71
C GLU A 88 14.12 -9.94 -1.23
N CYS A 89 14.06 -8.94 -0.34
CA CYS A 89 13.92 -9.18 1.10
C CYS A 89 12.53 -9.71 1.48
N LEU A 90 11.50 -9.35 0.72
CA LEU A 90 10.13 -9.81 0.95
C LEU A 90 10.02 -11.29 0.59
N TRP A 91 10.57 -11.72 -0.55
CA TRP A 91 10.57 -13.12 -0.95
C TRP A 91 11.49 -13.98 -0.09
N ASP A 92 12.61 -13.44 0.38
CA ASP A 92 13.43 -14.09 1.39
C ASP A 92 12.63 -14.41 2.66
N MET A 93 11.79 -13.48 3.11
CA MET A 93 10.92 -13.69 4.27
C MET A 93 9.81 -14.69 3.98
N PHE A 94 9.01 -14.46 2.93
CA PHE A 94 7.78 -15.22 2.68
C PHE A 94 8.01 -16.67 2.23
N ARG A 95 9.21 -17.05 1.74
CA ARG A 95 9.57 -18.48 1.58
C ARG A 95 9.61 -19.26 2.90
N SER A 96 9.66 -18.56 4.04
CA SER A 96 9.71 -19.16 5.38
C SER A 96 8.35 -19.15 6.10
N ILE A 97 7.37 -18.43 5.56
CA ILE A 97 6.03 -18.31 6.14
C ILE A 97 5.13 -19.33 5.45
N PRO A 98 4.54 -20.30 6.18
CA PRO A 98 3.61 -21.27 5.60
C PRO A 98 2.38 -20.59 4.99
N SER A 99 1.92 -21.11 3.85
CA SER A 99 0.62 -20.74 3.28
C SER A 99 -0.50 -21.23 4.22
N LEU A 100 -1.57 -20.46 4.28
CA LEU A 100 -2.82 -20.86 4.95
C LEU A 100 -3.78 -21.61 4.01
N GLU A 101 -3.49 -21.62 2.71
CA GLU A 101 -4.36 -22.18 1.67
C GLU A 101 -3.85 -23.51 1.13
N ILE A 102 -2.53 -23.65 0.99
CA ILE A 102 -1.91 -24.83 0.38
C ILE A 102 -1.06 -25.56 1.43
N PRO A 103 -1.43 -26.80 1.80
CA PRO A 103 -0.63 -27.62 2.70
C PRO A 103 0.80 -27.80 2.20
N ASP A 104 1.76 -27.79 3.14
CA ASP A 104 3.20 -27.99 2.88
C ASP A 104 3.84 -26.99 1.89
N ALA A 105 3.21 -25.83 1.67
CA ALA A 105 3.72 -24.76 0.83
C ALA A 105 3.97 -23.47 1.65
N SER A 106 4.87 -22.61 1.17
CA SER A 106 5.05 -21.26 1.70
C SER A 106 4.13 -20.24 1.02
N VAL A 107 4.01 -19.04 1.60
CA VAL A 107 3.34 -17.90 0.95
C VAL A 107 4.04 -17.54 -0.38
N LEU A 108 5.38 -17.68 -0.47
CA LEU A 108 6.08 -17.50 -1.73
C LEU A 108 5.63 -18.54 -2.77
N ASP A 109 5.48 -19.81 -2.40
CA ASP A 109 5.05 -20.86 -3.33
C ASP A 109 3.64 -20.58 -3.87
N GLU A 110 2.71 -20.24 -2.98
CA GLU A 110 1.35 -19.82 -3.36
C GLU A 110 1.37 -18.64 -4.34
N MET A 111 2.14 -17.60 -4.02
CA MET A 111 2.29 -16.40 -4.87
C MET A 111 2.90 -16.75 -6.23
N PHE A 112 3.96 -17.58 -6.22
CA PHE A 112 4.65 -18.00 -7.43
C PHE A 112 3.75 -18.81 -8.36
N TRP A 113 3.03 -19.80 -7.84
CA TRP A 113 2.15 -20.65 -8.66
C TRP A 113 0.98 -19.86 -9.23
N VAL A 114 0.28 -19.06 -8.42
CA VAL A 114 -0.90 -18.31 -8.93
C VAL A 114 -0.52 -17.33 -10.04
N ASN A 115 0.65 -16.68 -9.96
CA ASN A 115 1.11 -15.76 -11.00
C ASN A 115 1.80 -16.45 -12.18
N LYS A 116 2.13 -17.74 -12.09
CA LYS A 116 2.55 -18.55 -13.23
C LYS A 116 1.37 -19.17 -13.97
N ASP A 117 0.37 -19.65 -13.23
CA ASP A 117 -0.84 -20.27 -13.77
C ASP A 117 -1.77 -19.24 -14.40
N ASP A 118 -1.75 -18.00 -13.89
CA ASP A 118 -2.59 -16.90 -14.34
C ASP A 118 -1.80 -15.58 -14.35
N PRO A 119 -0.90 -15.39 -15.34
CA PRO A 119 0.01 -14.25 -15.39
C PRO A 119 -0.72 -12.93 -15.59
N ASN A 120 -0.25 -11.90 -14.90
CA ASN A 120 -0.85 -10.58 -14.95
C ASN A 120 -0.49 -9.82 -16.24
N PHE A 121 -1.46 -9.12 -16.83
CA PHE A 121 -1.26 -8.12 -17.88
C PHE A 121 -2.57 -7.37 -18.15
N PHE A 122 -2.47 -6.19 -18.76
CA PHE A 122 -3.60 -5.39 -19.21
C PHE A 122 -4.02 -5.69 -20.64
N LEU A 123 -5.33 -5.61 -20.86
CA LEU A 123 -5.91 -5.53 -22.20
C LEU A 123 -6.36 -4.10 -22.56
N GLN A 124 -6.56 -3.24 -21.56
CA GLN A 124 -6.92 -1.83 -21.74
C GLN A 124 -6.48 -1.02 -20.51
N ARG A 125 -5.33 -0.33 -20.60
CA ARG A 125 -4.70 0.38 -19.47
C ARG A 125 -5.39 1.69 -19.10
N ALA A 126 -6.04 2.33 -20.06
CA ALA A 126 -6.72 3.61 -19.87
C ALA A 126 -7.99 3.72 -20.71
N THR A 127 -8.94 4.52 -20.22
CA THR A 127 -10.19 4.85 -20.89
C THR A 127 -10.32 6.35 -21.12
N ILE A 128 -11.13 6.72 -22.11
CA ILE A 128 -11.65 8.07 -22.36
C ILE A 128 -13.12 8.00 -22.79
N ASN A 129 -13.81 9.14 -22.84
CA ASN A 129 -15.16 9.28 -23.42
C ASN A 129 -16.14 8.19 -22.96
N CYS A 130 -16.22 7.99 -21.64
CA CYS A 130 -17.10 7.01 -20.99
C CYS A 130 -16.83 5.56 -21.44
N GLY A 131 -15.65 5.04 -21.09
CA GLY A 131 -15.29 3.62 -21.22
C GLY A 131 -14.67 3.21 -22.56
N GLN A 132 -14.45 4.15 -23.48
CA GLN A 132 -13.74 3.88 -24.73
C GLN A 132 -12.24 3.73 -24.46
N ASP A 133 -11.56 2.93 -25.28
CA ASP A 133 -10.11 2.78 -25.18
C ASP A 133 -9.41 4.14 -25.41
N ALA A 134 -8.48 4.50 -24.53
CA ALA A 134 -7.67 5.70 -24.70
C ALA A 134 -6.63 5.57 -25.82
N HIS A 135 -6.51 4.40 -26.46
CA HIS A 135 -5.60 4.09 -27.55
C HIS A 135 -4.16 4.49 -27.23
N THR A 136 -3.73 4.13 -26.01
CA THR A 136 -2.35 4.38 -25.61
C THR A 136 -1.38 3.42 -26.26
N ASP A 137 -1.89 2.31 -26.82
CA ASP A 137 -1.19 1.33 -27.68
C ASP A 137 0.13 0.80 -27.09
N GLY A 138 0.23 0.73 -25.76
CA GLY A 138 1.47 0.34 -25.08
C GLY A 138 2.64 1.33 -25.25
N LYS A 139 2.38 2.55 -25.74
CA LYS A 139 3.39 3.57 -26.02
C LYS A 139 3.49 4.58 -24.89
N PHE A 140 4.71 5.02 -24.62
CA PHE A 140 5.02 6.09 -23.67
C PHE A 140 4.70 7.50 -24.19
N GLY A 141 4.72 7.71 -25.50
CA GLY A 141 4.44 9.03 -26.09
C GLY A 141 5.46 10.11 -25.70
N LEU A 142 6.70 9.74 -25.39
CA LEU A 142 7.79 10.67 -25.04
C LEU A 142 8.35 11.34 -26.30
N CYS A 143 8.24 12.66 -26.41
CA CYS A 143 8.95 13.44 -27.41
C CYS A 143 10.45 13.59 -27.07
N ASP A 144 11.27 14.03 -28.02
CA ASP A 144 12.73 14.20 -27.83
C ASP A 144 13.09 15.04 -26.60
N LYS A 145 12.29 16.06 -26.29
CA LYS A 145 12.48 16.90 -25.11
C LYS A 145 12.21 16.11 -23.82
N ALA A 146 11.07 15.44 -23.73
CA ALA A 146 10.71 14.62 -22.56
C ALA A 146 11.70 13.45 -22.36
N GLN A 147 12.20 12.84 -23.45
CA GLN A 147 13.24 11.81 -23.37
C GLN A 147 14.54 12.37 -22.79
N LYS A 148 14.97 13.56 -23.24
CA LYS A 148 16.16 14.23 -22.69
C LYS A 148 15.99 14.55 -21.21
N GLU A 149 14.85 15.09 -20.80
CA GLU A 149 14.56 15.40 -19.40
C GLU A 149 14.61 14.13 -18.51
N LEU A 150 14.01 13.03 -18.98
CA LEU A 150 14.04 11.76 -18.27
C LEU A 150 15.47 11.23 -18.13
N MET A 151 16.28 11.33 -19.19
CA MET A 151 17.70 10.96 -19.14
C MET A 151 18.51 11.89 -18.24
N THR A 152 18.22 13.19 -18.21
CA THR A 152 18.85 14.14 -17.27
C THR A 152 18.57 13.74 -15.82
N MET A 153 17.32 13.42 -15.47
CA MET A 153 17.00 12.91 -14.12
C MET A 153 17.71 11.58 -13.84
N PHE A 154 17.72 10.66 -14.80
CA PHE A 154 18.36 9.35 -14.64
C PHE A 154 19.87 9.46 -14.36
N LEU A 155 20.55 10.38 -15.03
CA LEU A 155 22.00 10.62 -14.90
C LEU A 155 22.38 11.56 -13.75
N ALA A 156 21.44 12.35 -13.22
CA ALA A 156 21.70 13.25 -12.10
C ALA A 156 22.22 12.49 -10.87
N THR A 157 22.94 13.18 -9.99
CA THR A 157 23.28 12.68 -8.66
C THR A 157 22.06 12.75 -7.73
N ARG A 158 22.08 12.01 -6.61
CA ARG A 158 21.01 12.12 -5.58
C ARG A 158 20.92 13.56 -5.05
N LYS A 159 22.06 14.17 -4.73
CA LYS A 159 22.17 15.54 -4.24
C LYS A 159 21.53 16.57 -5.18
N GLU A 160 21.61 16.37 -6.49
CA GLU A 160 20.97 17.27 -7.46
C GLU A 160 19.44 17.19 -7.47
N MET A 161 18.85 16.11 -6.95
CA MET A 161 17.39 15.92 -6.86
C MET A 161 16.84 16.11 -5.44
N GLU A 162 17.71 16.17 -4.42
CA GLU A 162 17.32 16.43 -3.03
C GLU A 162 16.56 17.76 -2.91
N ASN A 163 15.47 17.74 -2.14
CA ASN A 163 14.60 18.90 -1.88
C ASN A 163 14.00 19.55 -3.14
N LYS A 164 13.91 18.82 -4.26
CA LYS A 164 13.22 19.27 -5.47
C LYS A 164 11.90 18.55 -5.68
N ARG A 165 10.94 19.26 -6.25
CA ARG A 165 9.67 18.74 -6.75
C ARG A 165 9.81 18.24 -8.17
N ILE A 166 8.97 17.29 -8.57
CA ILE A 166 8.94 16.77 -9.94
C ILE A 166 8.69 17.89 -10.96
N ASN A 167 7.78 18.83 -10.66
CA ASN A 167 7.50 20.00 -11.50
C ASN A 167 8.57 21.10 -11.52
N GLU A 168 9.64 20.96 -10.73
CA GLU A 168 10.83 21.81 -10.83
C GLU A 168 11.90 21.19 -11.76
N VAL A 169 11.74 19.91 -12.13
CA VAL A 169 12.70 19.16 -12.94
C VAL A 169 12.19 18.84 -14.35
N PHE A 170 10.87 18.68 -14.51
CA PHE A 170 10.22 18.38 -15.80
C PHE A 170 9.36 19.53 -16.32
N THR A 171 9.19 19.62 -17.65
CA THR A 171 8.29 20.60 -18.27
C THR A 171 6.94 20.01 -18.67
N GLN A 172 6.03 20.88 -19.13
CA GLN A 172 4.67 20.52 -19.53
C GLN A 172 4.60 19.45 -20.64
N GLU A 173 5.63 19.35 -21.49
CA GLU A 173 5.72 18.31 -22.51
C GLU A 173 5.85 16.92 -21.89
N PHE A 174 6.60 16.76 -20.80
CA PHE A 174 6.68 15.48 -20.07
C PHE A 174 5.32 15.11 -19.44
N PHE A 175 4.67 16.07 -18.80
CA PHE A 175 3.40 15.83 -18.09
C PHE A 175 2.22 15.47 -19.00
N LYS A 176 2.33 15.71 -20.31
CA LYS A 176 1.31 15.32 -21.31
C LYS A 176 1.51 13.92 -21.89
N THR A 177 2.59 13.23 -21.50
CA THR A 177 2.96 11.92 -22.06
C THR A 177 2.13 10.80 -21.44
N ASN A 178 1.97 9.70 -22.18
CA ASN A 178 1.40 8.48 -21.60
C ASN A 178 2.33 7.92 -20.51
N PHE A 179 3.65 8.11 -20.63
CA PHE A 179 4.61 7.75 -19.57
C PHE A 179 4.24 8.36 -18.23
N TRP A 180 4.03 9.68 -18.17
CA TRP A 180 3.66 10.34 -16.92
C TRP A 180 2.32 9.85 -16.39
N MET A 181 1.33 9.65 -17.27
CA MET A 181 0.05 9.08 -16.88
C MET A 181 0.20 7.69 -16.24
N TYR A 182 0.92 6.76 -16.89
CA TYR A 182 1.19 5.43 -16.33
C TYR A 182 1.92 5.53 -14.99
N TRP A 183 2.96 6.36 -14.95
CA TRP A 183 3.82 6.53 -13.79
C TRP A 183 3.07 7.07 -12.58
N ARG A 184 2.39 8.20 -12.77
CA ARG A 184 1.72 8.90 -11.68
C ARG A 184 0.55 8.12 -11.12
N THR A 185 -0.18 7.40 -11.98
CA THR A 185 -1.34 6.63 -11.54
C THR A 185 -0.93 5.29 -10.92
N MET A 186 0.13 4.65 -11.40
CA MET A 186 0.59 3.41 -10.79
C MET A 186 1.18 3.64 -9.40
N PHE A 187 2.04 4.66 -9.27
CA PHE A 187 2.78 4.92 -8.04
C PHE A 187 2.21 6.06 -7.19
N ALA A 188 1.02 6.56 -7.54
CA ALA A 188 0.37 7.70 -6.88
C ALA A 188 1.29 8.94 -6.73
N PHE A 189 2.06 9.28 -7.77
CA PHE A 189 2.89 10.49 -7.75
C PHE A 189 2.08 11.74 -8.07
N GLU A 190 2.31 12.79 -7.29
CA GLU A 190 1.90 14.14 -7.61
C GLU A 190 3.06 14.98 -8.11
N GLU A 191 2.73 16.03 -8.85
CA GLU A 191 3.74 16.91 -9.48
C GLU A 191 4.61 17.65 -8.45
N TRP A 192 4.12 17.81 -7.22
CA TRP A 192 4.86 18.40 -6.10
C TRP A 192 5.61 17.38 -5.23
N HIS A 193 5.50 16.07 -5.52
CA HIS A 193 6.27 15.05 -4.81
C HIS A 193 7.77 15.12 -5.11
N SER A 194 8.54 14.39 -4.31
CA SER A 194 10.01 14.34 -4.36
C SER A 194 10.53 13.87 -5.72
N ALA A 195 11.31 14.72 -6.39
CA ALA A 195 12.06 14.35 -7.59
C ALA A 195 13.13 13.30 -7.29
N LEU A 196 13.71 13.33 -6.07
CA LEU A 196 14.65 12.30 -5.63
C LEU A 196 13.97 10.92 -5.58
N GLU A 197 12.75 10.86 -5.06
CA GLU A 197 12.03 9.58 -4.96
C GLU A 197 11.68 9.05 -6.36
N MET A 198 11.18 9.92 -7.25
CA MET A 198 10.95 9.55 -8.64
C MET A 198 12.23 9.03 -9.32
N LYS A 199 13.38 9.68 -9.09
CA LYS A 199 14.68 9.19 -9.59
C LYS A 199 15.01 7.79 -9.06
N LEU A 200 14.82 7.56 -7.76
CA LEU A 200 15.09 6.26 -7.15
C LEU A 200 14.17 5.18 -7.74
N TYR A 201 12.90 5.49 -7.99
CA TYR A 201 11.97 4.59 -8.68
C TYR A 201 12.43 4.28 -10.11
N LEU A 202 12.90 5.29 -10.87
CA LEU A 202 13.44 5.07 -12.22
C LEU A 202 14.61 4.10 -12.21
N HIS A 203 15.51 4.21 -11.23
CA HIS A 203 16.63 3.27 -11.06
C HIS A 203 16.16 1.91 -10.57
N ARG A 204 15.21 1.88 -9.62
CA ARG A 204 14.74 0.65 -8.98
C ARG A 204 13.96 -0.25 -9.94
N PHE A 205 13.16 0.32 -10.84
CA PHE A 205 12.25 -0.43 -11.70
C PHE A 205 12.64 -0.41 -13.19
N VAL A 206 13.87 0.02 -13.52
CA VAL A 206 14.34 0.10 -14.92
C VAL A 206 14.24 -1.23 -15.68
N HIS A 207 14.39 -2.35 -14.98
CA HIS A 207 14.30 -3.70 -15.56
C HIS A 207 12.87 -4.11 -15.94
N HIS A 208 11.86 -3.33 -15.55
CA HIS A 208 10.44 -3.52 -15.89
C HIS A 208 9.90 -2.45 -16.83
N ILE A 209 10.77 -1.65 -17.46
CA ILE A 209 10.33 -0.57 -18.35
C ILE A 209 9.50 -1.08 -19.53
N ASP A 210 9.77 -2.29 -20.02
CA ASP A 210 9.01 -2.95 -21.09
C ASP A 210 7.62 -3.42 -20.63
N GLY A 211 7.52 -3.91 -19.40
CA GLY A 211 6.26 -4.33 -18.77
C GLY A 211 5.45 -3.20 -18.13
N PHE A 212 5.91 -1.94 -18.22
CA PHE A 212 5.22 -0.79 -17.61
C PHE A 212 3.93 -0.36 -18.34
N PRO A 213 3.87 -0.35 -19.69
CA PRO A 213 2.64 0.02 -20.39
C PRO A 213 1.50 -1.00 -20.24
N ASP A 214 1.83 -2.28 -20.04
CA ASP A 214 0.87 -3.39 -19.98
C ASP A 214 0.81 -4.10 -18.61
N MET A 215 1.60 -3.64 -17.63
CA MET A 215 1.75 -4.20 -16.28
C MET A 215 2.05 -5.69 -16.22
N SER A 216 2.70 -6.24 -17.25
CA SER A 216 3.13 -7.64 -17.27
C SER A 216 4.18 -7.99 -16.21
N ALA A 217 4.84 -6.97 -15.65
CA ALA A 217 5.80 -7.13 -14.55
C ALA A 217 5.14 -7.43 -13.19
N LEU A 218 3.89 -7.01 -13.01
CA LEU A 218 3.22 -7.05 -11.71
C LEU A 218 2.80 -8.47 -11.32
N LYS A 219 2.78 -8.69 -10.01
CA LYS A 219 2.35 -9.92 -9.37
C LYS A 219 1.43 -9.58 -8.21
N PHE A 220 0.37 -10.36 -8.08
CA PHE A 220 -0.69 -10.14 -7.08
C PHE A 220 -0.92 -11.38 -6.25
N THR A 221 -1.35 -11.19 -5.00
CA THR A 221 -1.80 -12.28 -4.13
C THR A 221 -3.14 -12.85 -4.62
N ARG A 222 -3.53 -14.01 -4.08
CA ARG A 222 -4.81 -14.65 -4.41
C ARG A 222 -6.00 -13.87 -3.86
N TYR A 223 -5.93 -13.47 -2.60
CA TYR A 223 -6.91 -12.62 -1.93
C TYR A 223 -6.27 -11.26 -1.59
N ASN A 224 -6.98 -10.41 -0.86
CA ASN A 224 -6.41 -9.18 -0.28
C ASN A 224 -5.12 -9.47 0.53
N GLN A 225 -4.31 -8.42 0.71
CA GLN A 225 -3.01 -8.53 1.37
C GLN A 225 -3.12 -8.89 2.86
N TYR A 226 -4.23 -8.54 3.51
CA TYR A 226 -4.47 -8.96 4.89
C TYR A 226 -4.56 -10.49 4.97
N GLU A 227 -5.42 -11.11 4.16
CA GLU A 227 -5.65 -12.55 4.17
C GLU A 227 -4.50 -13.37 3.60
N SER A 228 -3.80 -12.84 2.58
CA SER A 228 -2.76 -13.57 1.86
C SER A 228 -1.34 -13.34 2.40
N MET A 229 -1.11 -12.26 3.17
CA MET A 229 0.23 -11.91 3.67
C MET A 229 0.24 -11.70 5.19
N ILE A 230 -0.65 -10.87 5.73
CA ILE A 230 -0.65 -10.54 7.16
C ILE A 230 -1.09 -11.74 8.00
N LEU A 231 -2.21 -12.40 7.67
CA LEU A 231 -2.71 -13.53 8.44
C LEU A 231 -1.71 -14.70 8.51
N PRO A 232 -1.05 -15.13 7.42
CA PRO A 232 0.01 -16.14 7.49
C PRO A 232 1.14 -15.75 8.45
N MET A 233 1.61 -14.50 8.40
CA MET A 233 2.65 -14.01 9.31
C MET A 233 2.17 -14.02 10.76
N VAL A 234 0.97 -13.50 11.04
CA VAL A 234 0.41 -13.46 12.39
C VAL A 234 0.22 -14.87 12.95
N SER A 235 -0.28 -15.81 12.14
CA SER A 235 -0.43 -17.22 12.54
C SER A 235 0.94 -17.81 12.91
N TRP A 236 1.92 -17.69 12.01
CA TRP A 236 3.26 -18.22 12.23
C TRP A 236 3.93 -17.61 13.48
N LEU A 237 3.81 -16.29 13.68
CA LEU A 237 4.39 -15.61 14.85
C LEU A 237 3.73 -16.06 16.17
N LYS A 238 2.41 -16.25 16.18
CA LYS A 238 1.68 -16.77 17.35
C LYS A 238 2.10 -18.19 17.67
N ASP A 239 2.26 -19.05 16.66
CA ASP A 239 2.73 -20.43 16.83
C ASP A 239 4.16 -20.50 17.39
N HIS A 240 4.98 -19.49 17.11
CA HIS A 240 6.33 -19.33 17.68
C HIS A 240 6.35 -18.63 19.05
N GLY A 241 5.18 -18.28 19.61
CA GLY A 241 5.02 -17.72 20.95
C GLY A 241 5.27 -16.22 21.07
N VAL A 242 5.22 -15.46 19.97
CA VAL A 242 5.29 -13.99 20.01
C VAL A 242 4.13 -13.40 20.80
N VAL A 243 4.41 -12.41 21.63
CA VAL A 243 3.40 -11.73 22.45
C VAL A 243 2.83 -10.55 21.67
N PHE A 244 1.54 -10.61 21.36
CA PHE A 244 0.80 -9.50 20.75
C PHE A 244 -0.01 -8.75 21.82
N ARG A 245 0.16 -7.43 21.88
CA ARG A 245 -0.64 -6.54 22.73
C ARG A 245 -1.34 -5.50 21.87
N TYR A 246 -2.64 -5.71 21.66
CA TYR A 246 -3.54 -4.83 20.94
C TYR A 246 -4.13 -3.75 21.87
N GLY A 247 -4.61 -2.64 21.32
CA GLY A 247 -5.15 -1.53 22.13
C GLY A 247 -4.09 -0.74 22.90
N VAL A 248 -2.80 -0.88 22.53
CA VAL A 248 -1.67 -0.20 23.17
C VAL A 248 -1.14 0.90 22.26
N GLU A 249 -1.37 2.16 22.64
CA GLU A 249 -0.81 3.32 21.97
C GLU A 249 0.53 3.70 22.61
N VAL A 250 1.64 3.45 21.92
CA VAL A 250 2.96 3.95 22.36
C VAL A 250 3.00 5.46 22.17
N THR A 251 3.15 6.18 23.28
CA THR A 251 3.13 7.63 23.29
C THR A 251 4.52 8.22 23.20
N ASP A 252 5.55 7.60 23.77
CA ASP A 252 6.92 8.12 23.71
C ASP A 252 7.95 7.02 23.99
N VAL A 253 9.20 7.25 23.61
CA VAL A 253 10.35 6.41 23.99
C VAL A 253 11.46 7.30 24.52
N ASP A 254 11.90 7.04 25.74
CA ASP A 254 12.99 7.76 26.38
C ASP A 254 14.34 7.20 25.97
N PHE A 255 15.33 8.08 25.89
CA PHE A 255 16.69 7.73 25.47
C PHE A 255 17.74 8.33 26.42
N ASP A 256 18.75 7.53 26.74
CA ASP A 256 20.06 8.02 27.18
C ASP A 256 20.90 8.29 25.92
N ILE A 257 21.10 9.58 25.63
CA ILE A 257 21.82 10.05 24.45
C ILE A 257 23.18 10.58 24.89
N GLN A 258 24.22 9.88 24.48
CA GLN A 258 25.63 10.22 24.67
C GLN A 258 26.26 10.48 23.30
N PRO A 259 27.42 11.18 23.22
CA PRO A 259 28.06 11.53 21.95
C PRO A 259 28.33 10.33 21.02
N THR A 260 28.57 9.14 21.57
CA THR A 260 28.92 7.93 20.83
C THR A 260 27.90 6.80 20.96
N ARG A 261 26.82 7.01 21.73
CA ARG A 261 25.87 5.95 22.07
C ARG A 261 24.48 6.53 22.32
N LYS A 262 23.47 5.89 21.76
CA LYS A 262 22.06 6.16 22.06
C LYS A 262 21.41 4.87 22.53
N GLN A 263 20.81 4.90 23.71
CA GLN A 263 20.09 3.75 24.27
C GLN A 263 18.65 4.15 24.58
N ALA A 264 17.67 3.40 24.06
CA ALA A 264 16.30 3.50 24.56
C ALA A 264 16.25 2.98 26.01
N THR A 265 15.65 3.74 26.92
CA THR A 265 15.62 3.44 28.36
C THR A 265 14.22 3.17 28.87
N ARG A 266 13.17 3.62 28.17
CA ARG A 266 11.78 3.37 28.55
C ARG A 266 10.83 3.52 27.37
N ILE A 267 9.85 2.63 27.25
CA ILE A 267 8.70 2.81 26.36
C ILE A 267 7.52 3.27 27.20
N ASN A 268 6.91 4.39 26.84
CA ASN A 268 5.71 4.92 27.47
C ASN A 268 4.51 4.65 26.56
N TRP A 269 3.41 4.16 27.12
CA TRP A 269 2.19 3.88 26.36
C TRP A 269 0.93 4.26 27.13
N LYS A 270 -0.19 4.27 26.40
CA LYS A 270 -1.55 4.22 26.93
C LYS A 270 -2.19 2.90 26.52
N GLU A 271 -2.62 2.11 27.48
CA GLU A 271 -3.36 0.88 27.26
C GLU A 271 -4.76 1.07 27.83
N HIS A 272 -5.77 1.06 26.95
CA HIS A 272 -7.17 1.36 27.33
C HIS A 272 -7.32 2.67 28.13
N GLY A 273 -6.61 3.73 27.70
CA GLY A 273 -6.62 5.04 28.35
C GLY A 273 -5.76 5.14 29.62
N THR A 274 -5.22 4.03 30.12
CA THR A 274 -4.36 4.00 31.30
C THR A 274 -2.90 4.18 30.90
N ALA A 275 -2.22 5.16 31.50
CA ALA A 275 -0.79 5.36 31.28
C ALA A 275 0.01 4.18 31.86
N GLY A 276 0.99 3.71 31.09
CA GLY A 276 1.87 2.63 31.47
C GLY A 276 3.19 2.72 30.72
N GLY A 277 3.99 1.67 30.84
CA GLY A 277 5.27 1.58 30.15
C GLY A 277 6.15 0.49 30.69
N VAL A 278 7.31 0.33 30.08
CA VAL A 278 8.33 -0.64 30.48
C VAL A 278 9.70 0.03 30.42
N ASP A 279 10.49 -0.16 31.48
CA ASP A 279 11.89 0.26 31.49
C ASP A 279 12.73 -0.75 30.71
N LEU A 280 13.74 -0.25 30.00
CA LEU A 280 14.56 -1.02 29.07
C LEU A 280 16.01 -1.05 29.54
N GLY A 281 16.56 -2.25 29.60
CA GLY A 281 17.99 -2.49 29.76
C GLY A 281 18.75 -2.49 28.42
N PRO A 282 20.09 -2.63 28.47
CA PRO A 282 20.93 -2.66 27.26
C PRO A 282 20.66 -3.84 26.31
N ASP A 283 20.01 -4.89 26.79
CA ASP A 283 19.66 -6.11 26.04
C ASP A 283 18.20 -6.12 25.53
N ASP A 284 17.45 -5.04 25.77
CA ASP A 284 16.10 -4.88 25.26
C ASP A 284 16.12 -4.04 23.97
N LEU A 285 15.87 -4.71 22.85
CA LEU A 285 15.87 -4.09 21.52
C LEU A 285 14.52 -3.40 21.28
N VAL A 286 14.54 -2.24 20.63
CA VAL A 286 13.31 -1.52 20.26
C VAL A 286 13.30 -1.30 18.75
N PHE A 287 12.24 -1.77 18.10
CA PHE A 287 11.94 -1.54 16.69
C PHE A 287 10.68 -0.70 16.60
N MET A 288 10.74 0.47 15.96
CA MET A 288 9.60 1.37 15.87
C MET A 288 9.25 1.70 14.44
N THR A 289 7.99 1.51 14.08
CA THR A 289 7.43 2.11 12.87
C THR A 289 7.02 3.55 13.23
N ILE A 290 7.73 4.53 12.66
CA ILE A 290 7.50 5.97 12.90
C ILE A 290 6.76 6.59 11.71
N GLY A 291 5.74 7.42 12.01
CA GLY A 291 4.81 7.91 10.98
C GLY A 291 3.95 6.77 10.39
N SER A 292 2.85 7.15 9.75
CA SER A 292 2.00 6.20 9.02
C SER A 292 1.15 6.93 7.98
N LEU A 293 1.03 6.32 6.80
CA LEU A 293 0.19 6.82 5.71
C LEU A 293 -1.32 6.58 5.95
N VAL A 294 -1.67 5.74 6.92
CA VAL A 294 -3.06 5.43 7.30
C VAL A 294 -3.40 5.90 8.72
N ASP A 295 -2.53 6.73 9.31
CA ASP A 295 -2.89 7.41 10.56
C ASP A 295 -3.99 8.42 10.27
N ASN A 296 -4.96 8.54 11.17
CA ASN A 296 -6.15 9.38 10.99
C ASN A 296 -7.01 9.09 9.74
N SER A 297 -6.87 7.91 9.12
CA SER A 297 -7.86 7.46 8.12
C SER A 297 -9.24 7.40 8.76
N ASP A 298 -10.20 8.06 8.13
CA ASP A 298 -11.63 7.90 8.40
C ASP A 298 -12.26 7.03 7.32
N GLU A 299 -13.39 6.41 7.64
CA GLU A 299 -14.12 5.55 6.71
C GLU A 299 -15.55 6.06 6.63
N GLY A 300 -15.98 6.45 5.42
CA GLY A 300 -17.37 6.77 5.13
C GLY A 300 -18.23 5.52 5.02
N ASP A 301 -19.34 5.64 4.30
CA ASP A 301 -20.18 4.54 3.84
C ASP A 301 -20.95 4.96 2.57
N HIS A 302 -21.89 4.13 2.14
CA HIS A 302 -22.66 4.35 0.93
C HIS A 302 -23.39 5.71 0.91
N HIS A 303 -23.84 6.21 2.06
CA HIS A 303 -24.61 7.45 2.20
C HIS A 303 -23.91 8.53 3.05
N THR A 304 -22.69 8.27 3.54
CA THR A 304 -21.90 9.18 4.38
C THR A 304 -20.50 9.33 3.81
N ALA A 305 -20.08 10.56 3.53
CA ALA A 305 -18.71 10.85 3.10
C ALA A 305 -17.71 10.59 4.25
N ALA A 306 -16.52 10.11 3.90
CA ALA A 306 -15.38 10.06 4.83
C ALA A 306 -14.97 11.48 5.23
N LYS A 307 -14.51 11.67 6.46
CA LYS A 307 -14.13 12.99 7.00
C LYS A 307 -12.62 13.11 7.12
N LEU A 308 -12.08 14.20 6.60
CA LEU A 308 -10.69 14.54 6.82
C LEU A 308 -10.46 14.88 8.30
N ASN A 309 -9.63 14.07 8.98
CA ASN A 309 -9.25 14.30 10.37
C ASN A 309 -7.88 14.99 10.46
N GLU A 310 -7.90 16.31 10.67
CA GLU A 310 -6.71 17.14 10.87
C GLU A 310 -6.26 17.23 12.34
N GLY A 311 -6.85 16.41 13.22
CA GLY A 311 -6.50 16.36 14.64
C GLY A 311 -5.17 15.65 14.93
N PRO A 312 -4.88 15.38 16.22
CA PRO A 312 -3.69 14.63 16.62
C PRO A 312 -3.59 13.30 15.86
N ALA A 313 -2.38 12.96 15.41
CA ALA A 313 -2.09 11.79 14.60
C ALA A 313 -1.04 10.96 15.34
N PRO A 314 -1.43 9.95 16.14
CA PRO A 314 -0.55 9.36 17.15
C PRO A 314 0.77 8.79 16.65
N ALA A 315 0.83 8.21 15.44
CA ALA A 315 2.09 7.70 14.87
C ALA A 315 3.03 8.85 14.47
N TRP A 316 2.47 9.94 13.94
CA TRP A 316 3.22 11.16 13.63
C TRP A 316 3.64 11.92 14.88
N ASP A 317 2.77 12.00 15.88
CA ASP A 317 3.05 12.65 17.15
C ASP A 317 4.11 11.90 17.96
N LEU A 318 4.11 10.56 17.91
CA LEU A 318 5.20 9.75 18.43
C LEU A 318 6.53 10.10 17.76
N TRP A 319 6.55 10.17 16.42
CA TRP A 319 7.77 10.53 15.70
C TRP A 319 8.23 11.95 16.05
N ARG A 320 7.32 12.94 16.10
CA ARG A 320 7.65 14.32 16.52
C ARG A 320 8.29 14.37 17.90
N ARG A 321 7.74 13.64 18.88
CA ARG A 321 8.31 13.57 20.24
C ARG A 321 9.70 12.93 20.25
N ILE A 322 9.92 11.86 19.49
CA ILE A 322 11.23 11.21 19.38
C ILE A 322 12.22 12.14 18.66
N ALA A 323 11.85 12.72 17.52
CA ALA A 323 12.68 13.62 16.72
C ALA A 323 13.13 14.87 17.50
N ALA A 324 12.32 15.34 18.44
CA ALA A 324 12.69 16.44 19.33
C ALA A 324 13.85 16.09 20.29
N LYS A 325 14.12 14.80 20.55
CA LYS A 325 15.17 14.34 21.47
C LYS A 325 16.56 14.36 20.82
N ASP A 326 16.67 14.12 19.51
CA ASP A 326 17.93 14.20 18.77
C ASP A 326 17.68 14.37 17.25
N PRO A 327 18.40 15.27 16.55
CA PRO A 327 18.19 15.53 15.13
C PRO A 327 18.44 14.32 14.21
N SER A 328 19.22 13.32 14.66
CA SER A 328 19.44 12.08 13.89
C SER A 328 18.22 11.17 13.82
N PHE A 329 17.16 11.44 14.60
CA PHE A 329 15.90 10.71 14.54
C PHE A 329 14.93 11.21 13.46
N GLY A 330 15.37 12.12 12.60
CA GLY A 330 14.66 12.54 11.40
C GLY A 330 13.76 13.76 11.60
N HIS A 331 13.03 14.11 10.53
CA HIS A 331 12.24 15.34 10.45
C HIS A 331 10.81 15.02 9.99
N PRO A 332 9.91 14.62 10.91
CA PRO A 332 8.56 14.15 10.57
C PRO A 332 7.74 15.17 9.75
N ASP A 333 7.90 16.45 10.04
CA ASP A 333 7.11 17.51 9.41
C ASP A 333 7.53 17.83 7.96
N VAL A 334 8.59 17.22 7.44
CA VAL A 334 8.84 17.22 5.98
C VAL A 334 7.80 16.37 5.24
N PHE A 335 7.17 15.41 5.94
CA PHE A 335 6.20 14.47 5.37
C PHE A 335 4.76 14.76 5.85
N GLY A 336 4.57 14.95 7.16
CA GLY A 336 3.25 14.94 7.79
C GLY A 336 2.62 16.31 8.07
N SER A 337 3.22 17.42 7.61
CA SER A 337 2.75 18.78 7.96
C SER A 337 1.78 19.40 6.96
N ASN A 338 1.75 18.94 5.71
CA ASN A 338 0.90 19.49 4.66
C ASN A 338 -0.12 18.47 4.16
N ILE A 339 -1.20 18.31 4.91
CA ILE A 339 -2.29 17.35 4.62
C ILE A 339 -2.88 17.58 3.23
N ALA A 340 -3.04 18.83 2.79
CA ALA A 340 -3.61 19.13 1.47
C ALA A 340 -2.78 18.54 0.31
N GLN A 341 -1.46 18.40 0.49
CA GLN A 341 -0.55 17.84 -0.50
C GLN A 341 -0.24 16.35 -0.30
N THR A 342 -0.70 15.73 0.78
CA THR A 342 -0.40 14.34 1.14
C THR A 342 -1.63 13.48 1.40
N LYS A 343 -2.83 14.05 1.31
CA LYS A 343 -4.10 13.32 1.34
C LYS A 343 -4.40 12.69 -0.03
N TRP A 344 -5.09 11.57 0.03
CA TRP A 344 -5.69 10.89 -1.11
C TRP A 344 -6.90 10.12 -0.58
N GLU A 345 -7.76 9.65 -1.48
CA GLU A 345 -8.99 8.95 -1.12
C GLU A 345 -9.20 7.76 -2.05
N SER A 346 -9.76 6.70 -1.48
CA SER A 346 -10.21 5.53 -2.22
C SER A 346 -11.58 5.08 -1.72
N ALA A 347 -12.26 4.28 -2.53
CA ALA A 347 -13.51 3.64 -2.20
C ALA A 347 -13.46 2.17 -2.62
N THR A 348 -14.07 1.30 -1.80
CA THR A 348 -14.29 -0.09 -2.17
C THR A 348 -15.76 -0.25 -2.58
N VAL A 349 -16.00 -0.67 -3.82
CA VAL A 349 -17.35 -0.83 -4.37
C VAL A 349 -17.66 -2.31 -4.54
N THR A 350 -18.74 -2.76 -3.92
CA THR A 350 -19.28 -4.11 -4.09
C THR A 350 -20.47 -4.06 -5.01
N THR A 351 -20.41 -4.77 -6.15
CA THR A 351 -21.50 -4.81 -7.12
C THR A 351 -22.61 -5.76 -6.64
N LEU A 352 -23.85 -5.27 -6.62
CA LEU A 352 -25.06 -6.04 -6.32
C LEU A 352 -25.94 -6.25 -7.57
N ASP A 353 -25.81 -5.38 -8.57
CA ASP A 353 -26.49 -5.51 -9.87
C ASP A 353 -25.60 -6.24 -10.89
N LYS A 354 -26.15 -7.32 -11.47
CA LYS A 354 -25.45 -8.17 -12.44
C LYS A 354 -25.07 -7.46 -13.74
N ARG A 355 -25.66 -6.30 -14.03
CA ARG A 355 -25.33 -5.49 -15.21
C ARG A 355 -23.97 -4.79 -15.09
N ILE A 356 -23.53 -4.43 -13.88
CA ILE A 356 -22.26 -3.71 -13.68
C ILE A 356 -21.04 -4.56 -14.10
N PRO A 357 -20.93 -5.84 -13.71
CA PRO A 357 -19.91 -6.74 -14.23
C PRO A 357 -19.79 -6.79 -15.76
N GLU A 358 -20.87 -6.59 -16.51
CA GLU A 358 -20.82 -6.57 -17.98
C GLU A 358 -20.03 -5.37 -18.52
N TYR A 359 -20.10 -4.21 -17.86
CA TYR A 359 -19.29 -3.03 -18.20
C TYR A 359 -17.82 -3.24 -17.85
N ILE A 360 -17.54 -3.84 -16.69
CA ILE A 360 -16.18 -4.24 -16.29
C ILE A 360 -15.61 -5.21 -17.34
N GLN A 361 -16.36 -6.24 -17.73
CA GLN A 361 -15.95 -7.19 -18.76
C GLN A 361 -15.76 -6.52 -20.12
N LYS A 362 -16.62 -5.58 -20.50
CA LYS A 362 -16.49 -4.84 -21.76
C LYS A 362 -15.18 -4.05 -21.83
N ILE A 363 -14.71 -3.48 -20.72
CA ILE A 363 -13.45 -2.72 -20.66
C ILE A 363 -12.25 -3.67 -20.54
N THR A 364 -12.29 -4.58 -19.57
CA THR A 364 -11.17 -5.47 -19.24
C THR A 364 -11.02 -6.65 -20.21
N LYS A 365 -12.05 -6.93 -21.02
CA LYS A 365 -12.18 -8.06 -21.94
C LYS A 365 -12.11 -9.43 -21.26
N ARG A 366 -12.29 -9.48 -19.93
CA ARG A 366 -12.24 -10.72 -19.12
C ARG A 366 -13.47 -10.83 -18.26
N ASP A 367 -13.93 -12.06 -18.04
CA ASP A 367 -15.04 -12.37 -17.16
C ASP A 367 -14.63 -12.13 -15.69
N PRO A 368 -15.28 -11.17 -14.97
CA PRO A 368 -14.98 -10.88 -13.57
C PRO A 368 -15.20 -12.06 -12.61
N PHE A 369 -16.02 -13.05 -13.00
CA PHE A 369 -16.35 -14.21 -12.17
C PHE A 369 -15.50 -15.45 -12.48
N SER A 370 -14.50 -15.32 -13.36
CA SER A 370 -13.67 -16.45 -13.82
C SER A 370 -12.70 -17.01 -12.76
N GLY A 371 -12.50 -16.30 -11.64
CA GLY A 371 -11.47 -16.63 -10.65
C GLY A 371 -10.03 -16.26 -11.08
N LYS A 372 -9.88 -15.58 -12.21
CA LYS A 372 -8.61 -15.20 -12.82
C LYS A 372 -8.43 -13.69 -12.83
N VAL A 373 -7.29 -13.22 -13.33
CA VAL A 373 -7.00 -11.80 -13.55
C VAL A 373 -8.18 -11.16 -14.29
N VAL A 374 -8.68 -10.03 -13.79
CA VAL A 374 -9.75 -9.26 -14.43
C VAL A 374 -9.15 -8.01 -15.09
N SER A 375 -8.92 -6.93 -14.35
CA SER A 375 -8.34 -5.71 -14.94
C SER A 375 -6.83 -5.80 -15.17
N GLY A 376 -6.12 -6.60 -14.36
CA GLY A 376 -4.67 -6.73 -14.41
C GLY A 376 -3.91 -5.62 -13.67
N GLY A 377 -4.62 -4.85 -12.83
CA GLY A 377 -4.17 -3.63 -12.16
C GLY A 377 -5.14 -2.47 -12.41
N ILE A 378 -4.72 -1.23 -12.14
CA ILE A 378 -5.53 -0.03 -12.38
C ILE A 378 -5.81 0.34 -13.85
N VAL A 379 -7.09 0.49 -14.19
CA VAL A 379 -7.57 1.19 -15.38
C VAL A 379 -7.71 2.67 -15.05
N THR A 380 -6.98 3.52 -15.75
CA THR A 380 -7.03 4.99 -15.54
C THR A 380 -8.04 5.64 -16.46
N VAL A 381 -8.93 6.47 -15.92
CA VAL A 381 -9.83 7.31 -16.69
C VAL A 381 -9.10 8.61 -17.03
N LYS A 382 -8.48 8.65 -18.21
CA LYS A 382 -7.48 9.67 -18.58
C LYS A 382 -8.05 11.09 -18.64
N ASP A 383 -9.33 11.21 -19.01
CA ASP A 383 -10.06 12.47 -19.17
C ASP A 383 -10.94 12.82 -17.95
N SER A 384 -10.85 12.06 -16.85
CA SER A 384 -11.58 12.38 -15.63
C SER A 384 -10.99 13.57 -14.89
N SER A 385 -11.86 14.46 -14.39
CA SER A 385 -11.47 15.63 -13.60
C SER A 385 -10.77 15.26 -12.29
N TRP A 386 -11.12 14.10 -11.71
CA TRP A 386 -10.47 13.54 -10.52
C TRP A 386 -9.13 12.83 -10.81
N LEU A 387 -8.82 12.56 -12.08
CA LEU A 387 -7.79 11.59 -12.47
C LEU A 387 -7.99 10.25 -11.72
N MET A 388 -9.21 9.72 -11.85
CA MET A 388 -9.67 8.48 -11.25
C MET A 388 -9.00 7.28 -11.90
N SER A 389 -8.66 6.29 -11.08
CA SER A 389 -8.36 4.94 -11.54
C SER A 389 -9.12 3.91 -10.72
N TRP A 390 -9.41 2.76 -11.33
CA TRP A 390 -10.11 1.67 -10.67
C TRP A 390 -9.52 0.34 -11.08
N LEU A 391 -9.67 -0.68 -10.22
CA LEU A 391 -9.22 -2.03 -10.52
C LEU A 391 -10.22 -3.05 -9.99
N VAL A 392 -10.18 -4.23 -10.61
CA VAL A 392 -10.86 -5.43 -10.14
C VAL A 392 -9.82 -6.54 -10.15
N GLU A 393 -9.48 -7.01 -8.95
CA GLU A 393 -8.59 -8.16 -8.77
C GLU A 393 -9.32 -9.48 -9.07
N ARG A 394 -8.58 -10.59 -8.98
CA ARG A 394 -9.17 -11.95 -9.01
C ARG A 394 -10.31 -12.04 -7.99
N GLN A 395 -11.47 -12.52 -8.44
CA GLN A 395 -12.65 -12.68 -7.58
C GLN A 395 -12.84 -14.15 -7.18
N PRO A 396 -13.19 -14.45 -5.92
CA PRO A 396 -13.43 -13.52 -4.83
C PRO A 396 -12.13 -12.93 -4.27
N HIS A 397 -12.14 -11.64 -3.92
CA HIS A 397 -11.00 -10.95 -3.33
C HIS A 397 -10.91 -11.15 -1.81
N PHE A 398 -12.03 -11.47 -1.16
CA PHE A 398 -12.10 -11.91 0.22
C PHE A 398 -12.59 -13.35 0.28
N LYS A 399 -12.02 -14.20 1.15
CA LYS A 399 -12.46 -15.60 1.27
C LYS A 399 -13.96 -15.77 1.55
N LYS A 400 -14.55 -14.82 2.29
CA LYS A 400 -15.97 -14.83 2.66
C LYS A 400 -16.89 -14.13 1.67
N GLN A 401 -16.35 -13.53 0.60
CA GLN A 401 -17.14 -12.83 -0.41
C GLN A 401 -18.05 -13.81 -1.16
N PRO A 402 -19.36 -13.49 -1.29
CA PRO A 402 -20.27 -14.22 -2.16
C PRO A 402 -19.76 -14.30 -3.61
N LYS A 403 -19.91 -15.47 -4.24
CA LYS A 403 -19.38 -15.75 -5.59
C LYS A 403 -20.04 -14.94 -6.71
N ASP A 404 -21.20 -14.35 -6.44
CA ASP A 404 -21.96 -13.51 -7.37
C ASP A 404 -21.71 -12.01 -7.18
N GLN A 405 -20.77 -11.63 -6.32
CA GLN A 405 -20.32 -10.26 -6.14
C GLN A 405 -18.96 -10.02 -6.80
N VAL A 406 -18.76 -8.81 -7.31
CA VAL A 406 -17.46 -8.27 -7.69
C VAL A 406 -17.10 -7.14 -6.73
N VAL A 407 -15.88 -7.15 -6.23
CA VAL A 407 -15.31 -6.02 -5.48
C VAL A 407 -14.35 -5.25 -6.40
N ALA A 408 -14.66 -3.97 -6.61
CA ALA A 408 -13.80 -3.01 -7.28
C ALA A 408 -13.17 -2.07 -6.26
N TRP A 409 -11.92 -1.68 -6.50
CA TRP A 409 -11.25 -0.63 -5.73
C TRP A 409 -11.04 0.58 -6.64
N ILE A 410 -11.41 1.76 -6.16
CA ILE A 410 -11.38 3.02 -6.89
C ILE A 410 -10.54 3.99 -6.09
N TYR A 411 -9.70 4.77 -6.74
CA TYR A 411 -9.02 5.90 -6.11
C TYR A 411 -8.83 7.04 -7.09
N SER A 412 -8.60 8.24 -6.57
CA SER A 412 -8.29 9.42 -7.38
C SER A 412 -7.09 10.17 -6.84
N LEU A 413 -6.34 10.79 -7.75
CA LEU A 413 -5.25 11.69 -7.38
C LEU A 413 -5.77 13.08 -6.97
N PHE A 414 -6.79 13.59 -7.68
CA PHE A 414 -7.32 14.93 -7.45
C PHE A 414 -8.64 14.90 -6.68
N VAL A 415 -8.55 14.69 -5.37
CA VAL A 415 -9.73 14.57 -4.49
C VAL A 415 -10.44 15.89 -4.20
N ASP A 416 -9.81 17.02 -4.51
CA ASP A 416 -10.27 18.38 -4.23
C ASP A 416 -10.98 19.06 -5.42
N ARG A 417 -11.15 18.34 -6.55
CA ARG A 417 -11.74 18.88 -7.78
C ARG A 417 -13.16 18.37 -8.01
N PRO A 418 -14.10 19.18 -8.54
CA PRO A 418 -15.39 18.70 -8.98
C PRO A 418 -15.28 17.60 -10.04
N GLY A 419 -16.13 16.58 -9.97
CA GLY A 419 -16.22 15.51 -10.96
C GLY A 419 -16.96 15.90 -12.25
N ASP A 420 -16.91 14.99 -13.23
CA ASP A 420 -17.47 15.17 -14.57
C ASP A 420 -18.97 14.85 -14.61
N PHE A 421 -19.45 13.95 -13.75
CA PHE A 421 -20.87 13.70 -13.54
C PHE A 421 -21.32 14.29 -12.20
N ILE A 422 -20.67 13.91 -11.10
CA ILE A 422 -20.89 14.46 -9.78
C ILE A 422 -20.14 15.78 -9.64
N LYS A 423 -20.88 16.89 -9.53
CA LYS A 423 -20.33 18.26 -9.47
C LYS A 423 -19.76 18.65 -8.12
N LYS A 424 -19.14 17.70 -7.41
CA LYS A 424 -18.50 17.87 -6.11
C LYS A 424 -17.07 17.32 -6.11
N PRO A 425 -16.18 17.87 -5.27
CA PRO A 425 -14.92 17.22 -4.90
C PRO A 425 -15.14 15.79 -4.40
N MET A 426 -14.26 14.85 -4.77
CA MET A 426 -14.36 13.46 -4.32
C MET A 426 -14.40 13.36 -2.79
N GLN A 427 -13.59 14.17 -2.10
CA GLN A 427 -13.54 14.22 -0.62
C GLN A 427 -14.85 14.63 0.05
N ASP A 428 -15.79 15.21 -0.70
CA ASP A 428 -17.11 15.64 -0.21
C ASP A 428 -18.22 14.68 -0.71
N CYS A 429 -17.84 13.57 -1.35
CA CYS A 429 -18.76 12.58 -1.91
C CYS A 429 -18.99 11.42 -0.93
N THR A 430 -20.23 10.96 -0.91
CA THR A 430 -20.60 9.67 -0.32
C THR A 430 -20.10 8.53 -1.21
N GLY A 431 -20.11 7.30 -0.67
CA GLY A 431 -19.78 6.13 -1.47
C GLY A 431 -20.69 5.96 -2.70
N GLU A 432 -21.97 6.33 -2.61
CA GLU A 432 -22.93 6.30 -3.73
C GLU A 432 -22.48 7.26 -4.84
N GLU A 433 -22.11 8.48 -4.50
CA GLU A 433 -21.70 9.50 -5.47
C GLU A 433 -20.37 9.14 -6.15
N ILE A 434 -19.40 8.61 -5.40
CA ILE A 434 -18.14 8.08 -5.99
C ILE A 434 -18.46 6.96 -6.98
N THR A 435 -19.40 6.07 -6.63
CA THR A 435 -19.84 4.99 -7.51
C THR A 435 -20.51 5.54 -8.78
N GLN A 436 -21.36 6.56 -8.66
CA GLN A 436 -22.03 7.19 -9.80
C GLN A 436 -21.04 7.83 -10.79
N GLU A 437 -20.03 8.56 -10.28
CA GLU A 437 -18.96 9.11 -11.12
C GLU A 437 -18.20 8.00 -11.87
N TRP A 438 -17.86 6.91 -11.17
CA TRP A 438 -17.20 5.76 -11.77
C TRP A 438 -18.05 5.06 -12.85
N LEU A 439 -19.33 4.80 -12.57
CA LEU A 439 -20.26 4.20 -13.53
C LEU A 439 -20.43 5.07 -14.78
N TYR A 440 -20.51 6.40 -14.62
CA TYR A 440 -20.52 7.33 -15.74
C TYR A 440 -19.28 7.17 -16.63
N HIS A 441 -18.09 7.13 -16.03
CA HIS A 441 -16.83 6.94 -16.76
C HIS A 441 -16.66 5.55 -17.37
N MET A 442 -17.41 4.53 -16.90
CA MET A 442 -17.50 3.22 -17.56
C MET A 442 -18.51 3.18 -18.72
N GLY A 443 -19.27 4.25 -18.96
CA GLY A 443 -20.26 4.33 -20.02
C GLY A 443 -21.62 3.73 -19.67
N VAL A 444 -21.95 3.65 -18.37
CA VAL A 444 -23.30 3.28 -17.93
C VAL A 444 -24.27 4.44 -18.24
N PRO A 445 -25.41 4.19 -18.90
CA PRO A 445 -26.40 5.23 -19.19
C PRO A 445 -26.90 5.92 -17.91
N VAL A 446 -26.97 7.25 -17.94
CA VAL A 446 -27.36 8.10 -16.80
C VAL A 446 -28.79 7.84 -16.32
N ASP A 447 -29.67 7.40 -17.22
CA ASP A 447 -31.07 7.06 -16.97
C ASP A 447 -31.27 5.61 -16.46
N ALA A 448 -30.22 4.80 -16.39
CA ALA A 448 -30.32 3.44 -15.87
C ALA A 448 -30.48 3.46 -14.34
N GLU A 449 -31.51 2.76 -13.82
CA GLU A 449 -31.73 2.54 -12.37
C GLU A 449 -30.54 1.85 -11.64
N ILE A 450 -29.52 1.41 -12.38
CA ILE A 450 -28.27 0.80 -11.88
C ILE A 450 -27.54 1.74 -10.92
N SER A 451 -27.59 3.05 -11.18
CA SER A 451 -26.78 4.08 -10.49
C SER A 451 -27.19 4.37 -9.04
N GLN A 452 -28.37 3.90 -8.60
CA GLN A 452 -28.94 4.23 -7.28
C GLN A 452 -29.05 3.03 -6.32
N LYS A 453 -29.04 1.79 -6.82
CA LYS A 453 -29.27 0.58 -6.00
C LYS A 453 -28.37 -0.61 -6.34
N GLY A 454 -27.48 -0.45 -7.31
CA GLY A 454 -26.70 -1.55 -7.88
C GLY A 454 -25.40 -1.88 -7.16
N CYS A 455 -25.00 -1.11 -6.15
CA CYS A 455 -23.77 -1.30 -5.38
C CYS A 455 -23.95 -0.92 -3.92
N THR A 456 -23.06 -1.41 -3.07
CA THR A 456 -22.71 -0.78 -1.80
C THR A 456 -21.25 -0.36 -1.85
N SER A 457 -20.91 0.69 -1.12
CA SER A 457 -19.56 1.23 -1.09
C SER A 457 -19.16 1.61 0.33
N GLY A 458 -17.92 1.30 0.67
CA GLY A 458 -17.29 1.56 1.97
C GLY A 458 -15.93 2.21 1.82
#